data_AF-A0A966V9Y4-F1
#
_entry.id   AF-A0A966V9Y4-F1
#
_cell.length_a   1.000
_cell.length_b   1.000
_cell.length_c   1.000
_cell.angle_alpha   90.00
_cell.angle_beta   90.00
_cell.angle_gamma   90.00
#
_symmetry.space_group_name_H-M   'P 1'
#
loop_
_entity.id
_entity.type
_entity.pdbx_description
1 polymer ?
#
loop_
_entity_poly.entity_id
_entity_poly.type
_entity_poly.pdbx_seq_one_letter_code
_entity_poly.pdbx_strand_id
1 'polypeptide(L)'
;MSCYRTSLEWARIQPVKAGSYNQRVIDGYRRRFQRLRALGIDVVLCLFHFTVPLWFEKEGGFESASDHFMRYGLDMIREFRDVVEAFITMNEPNVYAFCGYLIGRWPPHKNCRCVIPLFSTESPFYEEYSIATKRTIYLTTGMQ
;
A
#
# COMPACT_ATOMS: atom_id res chain seq x y z
N MET A 1 22.46 11.09 -3.53
CA MET A 1 21.01 11.36 -3.52
C MET A 1 20.49 11.08 -2.12
N SER A 2 19.68 11.99 -1.56
CA SER A 2 19.00 11.78 -0.29
C SER A 2 17.59 11.26 -0.58
N CYS A 3 17.15 10.21 0.11
CA CYS A 3 15.81 9.66 -0.07
C CYS A 3 15.02 9.67 1.25
N TYR A 4 13.72 9.85 1.14
CA TYR A 4 12.77 9.77 2.24
C TYR A 4 11.73 8.68 1.96
N ARG A 5 11.77 7.61 2.74
CA ARG A 5 10.79 6.53 2.69
C ARG A 5 9.61 6.84 3.59
N THR A 6 8.39 6.71 3.06
CA THR A 6 7.16 6.94 3.82
C THR A 6 6.03 6.05 3.32
N SER A 7 4.89 6.04 4.01
CA SER A 7 3.71 5.27 3.63
C SER A 7 2.43 6.10 3.63
N LEU A 8 1.46 5.65 2.83
CA LEU A 8 0.10 6.16 2.86
C LEU A 8 -0.70 5.50 3.99
N GLU A 9 -1.63 6.24 4.56
CA GLU A 9 -2.59 5.71 5.53
C GLU A 9 -3.94 5.49 4.86
N TRP A 10 -4.20 4.26 4.41
CA TRP A 10 -5.38 3.93 3.60
C TRP A 10 -6.69 4.26 4.32
N ALA A 11 -6.80 4.00 5.63
CA ALA A 11 -8.01 4.31 6.38
C ALA A 11 -8.32 5.82 6.43
N ARG A 12 -7.31 6.69 6.29
CA ARG A 12 -7.51 8.15 6.19
C ARG A 12 -7.84 8.60 4.78
N ILE A 13 -7.26 7.95 3.78
CA ILE A 13 -7.49 8.24 2.37
C ILE A 13 -8.89 7.78 1.96
N GLN A 14 -9.33 6.60 2.41
CA GLN A 14 -10.64 6.05 2.08
C GLN A 14 -11.37 5.61 3.37
N PRO A 15 -11.91 6.55 4.14
CA PRO A 15 -12.53 6.26 5.45
C PRO A 15 -13.84 5.48 5.34
N VAL A 16 -14.52 5.57 4.19
CA VAL A 16 -15.77 4.85 3.90
C VAL A 16 -15.68 4.20 2.51
N LYS A 17 -16.36 3.07 2.33
CA LYS A 17 -16.39 2.35 1.04
C LYS A 17 -16.95 3.20 -0.09
N ALA A 18 -17.96 4.03 0.20
CA ALA A 18 -18.72 4.78 -0.78
C ALA A 18 -17.88 5.85 -1.49
N GLY A 19 -17.13 5.41 -2.52
CA GLY A 19 -16.61 6.16 -3.67
C GLY A 19 -15.70 7.37 -3.44
N SER A 20 -15.52 7.82 -2.19
CA SER A 20 -14.94 9.14 -1.93
C SER A 20 -13.62 8.97 -1.21
N TYR A 21 -12.54 9.16 -1.95
CA TYR A 21 -11.27 9.47 -1.32
C TYR A 21 -11.36 10.81 -0.60
N ASN A 22 -10.71 10.90 0.56
CA ASN A 22 -10.57 12.13 1.30
C ASN A 22 -9.49 12.98 0.62
N GLN A 23 -9.92 13.83 -0.33
CA GLN A 23 -9.01 14.67 -1.11
C GLN A 23 -8.12 15.56 -0.24
N ARG A 24 -8.61 16.03 0.92
CA ARG A 24 -7.79 16.84 1.84
C ARG A 24 -6.57 16.08 2.35
N VAL A 25 -6.70 14.78 2.58
CA VAL A 25 -5.61 13.90 3.02
C VAL A 25 -4.62 13.70 1.86
N ILE A 26 -5.13 13.40 0.66
CA ILE A 26 -4.32 13.24 -0.56
C ILE A 26 -3.51 14.51 -0.84
N ASP A 27 -4.15 15.68 -0.84
CA ASP A 27 -3.48 16.96 -1.07
C ASP A 27 -2.41 17.24 0.00
N GLY A 28 -2.64 16.79 1.24
CA GLY A 28 -1.66 16.87 2.32
C GLY A 28 -0.39 16.06 2.02
N TYR A 29 -0.55 14.83 1.53
CA TYR A 29 0.58 14.01 1.06
C TYR A 29 1.27 14.65 -0.15
N ARG A 30 0.52 15.08 -1.16
CA ARG A 30 1.07 15.72 -2.37
C ARG A 30 1.91 16.94 -2.03
N ARG A 31 1.40 17.86 -1.20
CA ARG A 31 2.15 19.06 -0.76
C ARG A 31 3.45 18.68 -0.05
N ARG A 32 3.42 17.63 0.78
CA ARG A 32 4.64 17.14 1.46
C ARG A 32 5.65 16.61 0.46
N PHE A 33 5.23 15.80 -0.51
CA PHE A 33 6.13 15.21 -1.51
C PHE A 33 6.72 16.26 -2.45
N GLN A 34 5.91 17.22 -2.90
CA GLN A 34 6.38 18.37 -3.67
C GLN A 34 7.44 19.19 -2.90
N ARG A 35 7.24 19.41 -1.60
CA ARG A 35 8.22 20.11 -0.76
C ARG A 35 9.52 19.32 -0.60
N LEU A 36 9.46 18.01 -0.41
CA LEU A 36 10.65 17.16 -0.34
C LEU A 36 11.43 17.19 -1.65
N ARG A 37 10.74 17.09 -2.78
CA ARG A 37 11.35 17.18 -4.11
C ARG A 37 11.98 18.54 -4.38
N ALA A 38 11.34 19.63 -3.96
CA ALA A 38 11.91 20.98 -4.05
C ALA A 38 13.20 21.14 -3.24
N LEU A 39 13.42 20.30 -2.22
CA LEU A 39 14.64 20.22 -1.43
C LEU A 39 15.66 19.21 -1.99
N GLY A 40 15.40 18.60 -3.16
CA GLY A 40 16.27 17.57 -3.75
C GLY A 40 16.23 16.22 -3.02
N ILE A 41 15.16 15.93 -2.29
CA ILE A 41 14.96 14.66 -1.57
C ILE A 41 13.94 13.81 -2.34
N ASP A 42 14.36 12.64 -2.79
CA ASP A 42 13.49 11.70 -3.50
C ASP A 42 12.55 10.98 -2.54
N VAL A 43 11.30 10.79 -2.94
CA VAL A 43 10.30 10.08 -2.14
C VAL A 43 10.20 8.63 -2.60
N VAL A 44 10.32 7.70 -1.65
CA VAL A 44 9.98 6.28 -1.84
C VAL A 44 8.68 6.00 -1.09
N LEU A 45 7.59 5.78 -1.83
CA LEU A 45 6.24 5.71 -1.27
C LEU A 45 5.74 4.28 -1.15
N CYS A 46 5.40 3.85 0.07
CA CYS A 46 4.76 2.58 0.34
C CYS A 46 3.23 2.73 0.38
N LEU A 47 2.51 1.95 -0.43
CA LEU A 47 1.05 2.04 -0.55
C LEU A 47 0.32 1.40 0.65
N PHE A 48 0.92 0.37 1.25
CA PHE A 48 0.36 -0.37 2.37
C PHE A 48 1.40 -0.67 3.46
N HIS A 49 1.10 -0.24 4.69
CA HIS A 49 1.95 -0.47 5.86
C HIS A 49 1.11 -0.91 7.07
N PHE A 50 0.48 -2.08 6.93
CA PHE A 50 -0.25 -2.80 7.99
C PHE A 50 -1.54 -2.16 8.51
N THR A 51 -2.01 -1.09 7.88
CA THR A 51 -3.26 -0.42 8.21
C THR A 51 -4.24 -0.51 7.05
N VAL A 52 -5.49 -0.76 7.37
CA VAL A 52 -6.60 -0.86 6.41
C VAL A 52 -7.83 -0.15 6.96
N PRO A 53 -8.73 0.34 6.10
CA PRO A 53 -10.00 0.87 6.55
C PRO A 53 -10.87 -0.19 7.24
N LEU A 54 -11.62 0.20 8.27
CA LEU A 54 -12.53 -0.74 8.96
C LEU A 54 -13.62 -1.31 8.04
N TRP A 55 -14.06 -0.56 7.03
CA TRP A 55 -15.05 -1.08 6.07
C TRP A 55 -14.46 -2.21 5.21
N PHE A 56 -13.17 -2.16 4.91
CA PHE A 56 -12.49 -3.20 4.12
C PHE A 56 -12.42 -4.51 4.91
N GLU A 57 -12.05 -4.43 6.19
CA GLU A 57 -12.05 -5.59 7.09
C GLU A 57 -13.45 -6.20 7.27
N LYS A 58 -14.49 -5.36 7.36
CA LYS A 58 -15.89 -5.81 7.42
C LYS A 58 -16.35 -6.56 6.17
N GLU A 59 -15.68 -6.38 5.03
CA GLU A 59 -15.96 -7.10 3.79
C GLU A 59 -15.08 -8.34 3.58
N GLY A 60 -14.37 -8.77 4.62
CA GLY A 60 -13.50 -9.94 4.58
C GLY A 60 -12.04 -9.62 4.30
N GLY A 61 -11.67 -8.33 4.23
CA GLY A 61 -10.29 -7.89 4.09
C GLY A 61 -9.60 -8.50 2.88
N PHE A 62 -8.32 -8.86 3.02
CA PHE A 62 -7.58 -9.49 1.91
C PHE A 62 -8.09 -10.88 1.53
N GLU A 63 -8.94 -11.53 2.33
CA GLU A 63 -9.49 -12.86 2.01
C GLU A 63 -10.59 -12.79 0.94
N SER A 64 -11.31 -11.67 0.84
CA SER A 64 -12.51 -11.58 -0.02
C SER A 64 -12.68 -10.23 -0.72
N ALA A 65 -11.95 -9.20 -0.31
CA ALA A 65 -12.08 -7.83 -0.80
C ALA A 65 -10.79 -7.28 -1.41
N SER A 66 -9.80 -8.14 -1.75
CA SER A 66 -8.48 -7.76 -2.28
C SER A 66 -8.52 -6.80 -3.48
N ASP A 67 -9.55 -6.88 -4.31
CA ASP A 67 -9.76 -5.98 -5.47
C ASP A 67 -9.87 -4.51 -5.05
N HIS A 68 -10.36 -4.23 -3.84
CA HIS A 68 -10.38 -2.88 -3.30
C HIS A 68 -8.98 -2.33 -3.09
N PHE A 69 -8.04 -3.17 -2.63
CA PHE A 69 -6.65 -2.77 -2.50
C PHE A 69 -6.02 -2.52 -3.86
N MET A 70 -6.31 -3.39 -4.85
CA MET A 70 -5.83 -3.21 -6.23
C MET A 70 -6.21 -1.84 -6.80
N ARG A 71 -7.51 -1.50 -6.72
CA ARG A 71 -8.02 -0.21 -7.23
C ARG A 71 -7.42 0.98 -6.48
N TYR A 72 -7.37 0.90 -5.15
CA TYR A 72 -6.75 1.93 -4.32
C TYR A 72 -5.28 2.16 -4.71
N GLY A 73 -4.48 1.10 -4.86
CA GLY A 73 -3.08 1.21 -5.22
C GLY A 73 -2.87 1.83 -6.60
N LEU A 74 -3.65 1.43 -7.60
CA LEU A 74 -3.62 2.02 -8.94
C LEU A 74 -3.95 3.51 -8.92
N ASP A 75 -4.97 3.91 -8.17
CA ASP A 75 -5.36 5.32 -8.08
C ASP A 75 -4.30 6.16 -7.37
N MET A 76 -3.71 5.64 -6.28
CA MET A 76 -2.62 6.34 -5.59
C MET A 76 -1.33 6.41 -6.41
N ILE A 77 -1.05 5.39 -7.23
CA ILE A 77 0.04 5.46 -8.22
C ILE A 77 -0.24 6.56 -9.24
N ARG A 78 -1.44 6.61 -9.82
CA ARG A 78 -1.81 7.64 -10.80
C ARG A 78 -1.72 9.04 -10.20
N GLU A 79 -2.16 9.18 -8.96
CA GLU A 79 -2.05 10.41 -8.19
C GLU A 79 -0.56 10.77 -8.04
N PHE A 80 0.27 9.96 -7.37
CA PHE A 80 1.58 10.44 -6.93
C PHE A 80 2.75 10.21 -7.89
N ARG A 81 2.59 9.51 -9.02
CA ARG A 81 3.69 9.14 -9.93
C ARG A 81 4.51 10.30 -10.49
N ASP A 82 3.94 11.50 -10.50
CA ASP A 82 4.60 12.72 -10.97
C ASP A 82 5.52 13.31 -9.90
N VAL A 83 5.30 13.03 -8.61
CA VAL A 83 6.02 13.60 -7.46
C VAL A 83 6.77 12.58 -6.59
N VAL A 84 6.66 11.29 -6.90
CA VAL A 84 7.33 10.18 -6.19
C VAL A 84 8.33 9.50 -7.11
N GLU A 85 9.47 9.09 -6.57
CA GLU A 85 10.55 8.47 -7.34
C GLU A 85 10.33 6.96 -7.53
N ALA A 86 9.95 6.26 -6.46
CA ALA A 86 9.70 4.83 -6.47
C ALA A 86 8.52 4.44 -5.57
N PHE A 87 7.89 3.31 -5.90
CA PHE A 87 6.76 2.78 -5.14
C PHE A 87 7.13 1.45 -4.47
N ILE A 88 6.57 1.21 -3.29
CA ILE A 88 6.55 -0.08 -2.61
C ILE A 88 5.08 -0.50 -2.50
N THR A 89 4.72 -1.67 -3.00
CA THR A 89 3.31 -2.12 -2.99
C THR A 89 2.84 -2.39 -1.56
N MET A 90 3.59 -3.22 -0.84
CA MET A 90 3.33 -3.62 0.53
C MET A 90 4.64 -3.67 1.30
N ASN A 91 4.63 -3.14 2.51
CA ASN A 91 5.72 -3.38 3.46
C ASN A 91 5.66 -4.81 3.97
N GLU A 92 6.77 -5.55 3.91
CA GLU A 92 6.97 -6.86 4.52
C GLU A 92 5.76 -7.79 4.39
N PRO A 93 5.35 -8.08 3.14
CA PRO A 93 4.12 -8.83 2.90
C PRO A 93 4.17 -10.23 3.55
N ASN A 94 5.36 -10.85 3.60
CA ASN A 94 5.61 -12.11 4.29
C ASN A 94 5.34 -12.00 5.81
N VAL A 95 5.75 -10.90 6.44
CA VAL A 95 5.54 -10.68 7.88
C VAL A 95 4.07 -10.41 8.15
N TYR A 96 3.39 -9.62 7.33
CA TYR A 96 1.95 -9.38 7.48
C TYR A 96 1.13 -10.66 7.30
N ALA A 97 1.41 -11.45 6.26
CA ALA A 97 0.75 -12.74 6.05
C ALA A 97 0.99 -13.69 7.24
N PHE A 98 2.23 -13.78 7.72
CA PHE A 98 2.58 -14.64 8.85
C PHE A 98 1.88 -14.18 10.14
N CYS A 99 2.07 -12.93 10.55
CA CYS A 99 1.56 -12.41 11.82
C CYS A 99 0.04 -12.20 11.82
N GLY A 100 -0.56 -11.78 10.70
CA GLY A 100 -1.98 -11.47 10.59
C GLY A 100 -2.86 -12.69 10.28
N TYR A 101 -2.35 -13.62 9.47
CA TYR A 101 -3.14 -14.71 8.92
C TYR A 101 -2.65 -16.11 9.29
N LEU A 102 -1.37 -16.34 9.53
CA LEU A 102 -0.89 -17.67 9.90
C LEU A 102 -0.94 -17.91 11.41
N ILE A 103 -0.38 -16.99 12.21
CA ILE A 103 -0.32 -17.12 13.67
C ILE A 103 -1.30 -16.20 14.41
N GLY A 104 -2.00 -15.32 13.70
CA GLY A 104 -3.06 -14.46 14.24
C GLY A 104 -2.64 -13.51 15.38
N ARG A 105 -1.36 -13.11 15.45
CA ARG A 105 -0.86 -12.19 16.48
C ARG A 105 -1.16 -10.72 16.17
N TRP A 106 -1.27 -10.37 14.89
CA TRP A 106 -1.67 -9.05 14.45
C TRP A 106 -3.09 -9.09 13.90
N PRO A 107 -3.81 -7.95 13.84
CA PRO A 107 -5.00 -7.86 13.02
C PRO A 107 -4.73 -8.40 11.62
N PRO A 108 -5.66 -9.15 11.00
CA PRO A 108 -7.02 -9.44 11.46
C PRO A 108 -7.19 -10.64 12.41
N HIS A 109 -6.12 -11.14 13.04
CA HIS A 109 -6.12 -12.27 13.99
C HIS A 109 -6.68 -13.56 13.38
N LYS A 110 -6.36 -13.83 12.12
CA LYS A 110 -6.81 -15.01 11.39
C LYS A 110 -5.82 -16.16 11.53
N ASN A 111 -6.32 -17.37 11.27
CA ASN A 111 -5.54 -18.60 11.18
C ASN A 111 -5.91 -19.32 9.88
N CYS A 112 -5.53 -18.72 8.75
CA CYS A 112 -5.81 -19.21 7.41
C CYS A 112 -4.61 -18.96 6.48
N ARG A 113 -4.49 -19.82 5.46
CA ARG A 113 -3.40 -19.75 4.46
C ARG A 113 -3.85 -19.15 3.13
N CYS A 114 -5.13 -18.80 3.00
CA CYS A 114 -5.75 -18.39 1.74
C CYS A 114 -5.15 -17.11 1.14
N VAL A 115 -4.58 -16.24 1.97
CA VAL A 115 -3.99 -14.97 1.50
C VAL A 115 -2.51 -15.04 1.16
N ILE A 116 -1.82 -16.16 1.47
CA ILE A 116 -0.37 -16.28 1.25
C ILE A 116 0.04 -15.92 -0.20
N PRO A 117 -0.69 -16.35 -1.25
CA PRO A 117 -0.35 -15.97 -2.63
C PRO A 117 -0.44 -14.47 -2.89
N LEU A 118 -1.33 -13.73 -2.21
CA LEU A 118 -1.48 -12.28 -2.36
C LEU A 118 -0.28 -11.50 -1.79
N PHE A 119 0.49 -12.12 -0.90
CA PHE A 119 1.62 -11.53 -0.19
C PHE A 119 2.98 -12.09 -0.63
N SER A 120 3.03 -12.72 -1.81
CA SER A 120 4.25 -13.24 -2.41
C SER A 120 4.83 -12.28 -3.45
N THR A 121 6.01 -12.61 -3.99
CA THR A 121 6.61 -11.92 -5.14
C THR A 121 5.84 -12.13 -6.44
N GLU A 122 4.96 -13.14 -6.48
CA GLU A 122 4.06 -13.46 -7.60
C GLU A 122 2.67 -12.84 -7.40
N SER A 123 2.54 -11.92 -6.44
CA SER A 123 1.27 -11.27 -6.14
C SER A 123 0.75 -10.49 -7.36
N PRO A 124 -0.56 -10.59 -7.69
CA PRO A 124 -1.14 -9.83 -8.79
C PRO A 124 -0.99 -8.32 -8.60
N PHE A 125 -0.90 -7.84 -7.35
CA PHE A 125 -0.67 -6.42 -7.06
C PHE A 125 0.65 -5.92 -7.65
N TYR A 126 1.70 -6.73 -7.59
CA TYR A 126 3.01 -6.33 -8.06
C TYR A 126 3.04 -6.20 -9.59
N GLU A 127 2.44 -7.16 -10.29
CA GLU A 127 2.36 -7.17 -11.75
C GLU A 127 1.56 -5.96 -12.28
N GLU A 128 0.33 -5.76 -11.79
CA GLU A 128 -0.53 -4.67 -12.25
C GLU A 128 0.07 -3.29 -11.97
N TYR A 129 0.64 -3.10 -10.78
CA TYR A 129 1.23 -1.81 -10.44
C TYR A 129 2.49 -1.53 -11.25
N SER A 130 3.29 -2.57 -11.55
CA SER A 130 4.52 -2.42 -12.35
C SER A 130 4.20 -1.91 -13.75
N ILE A 131 3.12 -2.43 -14.35
CA ILE A 131 2.59 -1.93 -15.63
C ILE A 131 2.17 -0.46 -15.53
N ALA A 132 1.51 -0.07 -14.44
CA ALA A 132 0.95 1.27 -14.27
C ALA A 132 2.01 2.38 -14.07
N THR A 133 3.11 2.09 -13.39
CA THR A 133 4.07 3.12 -12.95
C THR A 133 5.06 3.55 -14.03
N LYS A 134 5.54 2.62 -14.88
CA LYS A 134 6.78 2.77 -15.69
C LYS A 134 8.00 3.22 -14.85
N ARG A 135 7.96 3.03 -13.53
CA ARG A 135 9.02 3.36 -12.56
C ARG A 135 9.34 2.11 -11.73
N THR A 136 10.41 2.14 -10.94
CA THR A 136 10.78 0.99 -10.12
C THR A 136 9.77 0.74 -9.01
N ILE A 137 9.27 -0.50 -8.94
CA ILE A 137 8.46 -1.01 -7.85
C ILE A 137 9.29 -2.00 -7.04
N TYR A 138 9.23 -1.87 -5.73
CA TYR A 138 9.92 -2.78 -4.81
C TYR A 138 8.93 -3.54 -3.92
N LEU A 139 9.30 -4.75 -3.55
CA LEU A 139 8.80 -5.45 -2.37
C LEU A 139 9.89 -5.38 -1.31
N THR A 140 9.55 -4.93 -0.09
CA THR A 140 10.50 -5.00 1.02
C THR A 140 10.20 -6.26 1.82
N THR A 141 10.94 -7.35 1.61
CA THR A 141 10.80 -8.58 2.39
C THR A 141 11.71 -8.54 3.62
N GLY A 142 11.15 -8.75 4.81
CA GLY A 142 11.86 -8.62 6.09
C GLY A 142 12.62 -9.86 6.56
N MET A 143 12.88 -10.85 5.69
CA MET A 143 13.70 -12.01 6.03
C MET A 143 14.85 -12.13 5.04
N GLN A 144 16.05 -11.75 5.51
CA GLN A 144 17.33 -12.26 5.02
C GLN A 144 17.71 -13.47 5.89
#